data_AF-A0A839HEL4-F1
#
_entry.id   AF-A0A839HEL4-F1
#
_cell.length_a   1.000
_cell.length_b   1.000
_cell.length_c   1.000
_cell.angle_alpha   90.00
_cell.angle_beta   90.00
_cell.angle_gamma   90.00
#
_symmetry.space_group_name_H-M   'P 1'
#
loop_
_entity.id
_entity.type
_entity.pdbx_description
1 polymer ?
#
loop_
_entity_poly.entity_id
_entity_poly.type
_entity_poly.pdbx_seq_one_letter_code
_entity_poly.pdbx_strand_id
1 'polypeptide(L)'
;MNSTELARDLLRSALQLGSRADRLTPDSAIAGALPEFNSLTVVGLIAGLEEQLGCEVSDEEITEDIFRTLGSFAQFIETKMA
;
A
#
# COMPACT_ATOMS: atom_id res chain seq x y z
N MET A 1 12.93 10.45 -1.34
CA MET A 1 11.58 9.97 -1.66
C MET A 1 11.11 9.20 -0.45
N ASN A 2 10.01 9.61 0.18
CA ASN A 2 9.52 8.92 1.38
C ASN A 2 8.66 7.73 0.96
N SER A 3 8.97 6.55 1.47
CA SER A 3 8.22 5.31 1.29
C SER A 3 6.73 5.47 1.64
N THR A 4 6.42 6.32 2.63
CA THR A 4 5.04 6.65 3.03
C THR A 4 4.25 7.41 1.96
N GLU A 5 4.89 8.29 1.19
CA GLU A 5 4.19 9.01 0.12
C GLU A 5 3.90 8.10 -1.07
N LEU A 6 4.84 7.21 -1.41
CA LEU A 6 4.63 6.16 -2.41
C LEU A 6 3.48 5.23 -2.03
N ALA A 7 3.50 4.72 -0.79
CA ALA A 7 2.40 3.92 -0.23
C ALA A 7 1.05 4.62 -0.39
N ARG A 8 0.97 5.90 -0.03
CA ARG A 8 -0.25 6.69 -0.12
C ARG A 8 -0.73 6.85 -1.57
N ASP A 9 0.17 7.12 -2.50
CA ASP A 9 -0.20 7.32 -3.90
C ASP A 9 -0.65 6.02 -4.58
N LEU A 10 0.02 4.90 -4.25
CA LEU A 10 -0.40 3.56 -4.63
C LEU A 10 -1.81 3.24 -4.13
N LEU A 11 -2.09 3.50 -2.85
CA LEU A 11 -3.42 3.33 -2.26
C LEU A 11 -4.45 4.27 -2.89
N ARG A 12 -4.07 5.51 -3.18
CA ARG A 12 -4.93 6.48 -3.87
C ARG A 12 -5.39 5.95 -5.21
N SER A 13 -4.47 5.37 -5.99
CA SER A 13 -4.73 4.84 -7.32
C SER A 13 -5.52 3.54 -7.26
N ALA A 14 -5.04 2.57 -6.47
CA ALA A 14 -5.64 1.24 -6.38
C ALA A 14 -7.06 1.26 -5.78
N LEU A 15 -7.27 2.02 -4.71
CA LEU A 15 -8.56 2.13 -4.03
C LEU A 15 -9.44 3.27 -4.57
N GLN A 16 -8.94 4.05 -5.55
CA GLN A 16 -9.63 5.21 -6.12
C GLN A 16 -10.15 6.22 -5.06
N LEU A 17 -9.40 6.36 -3.96
CA LEU A 17 -9.78 7.20 -2.81
C LEU A 17 -9.75 8.70 -3.12
N GLY A 18 -9.04 9.11 -4.18
CA GLY A 18 -8.87 10.51 -4.56
C GLY A 18 -8.29 11.36 -3.41
N SER A 19 -9.05 12.38 -2.99
CA SER A 19 -8.68 13.28 -1.90
C SER A 19 -8.66 12.62 -0.52
N ARG A 20 -9.33 11.48 -0.33
CA ARG A 20 -9.33 10.77 0.96
C ARG A 20 -7.96 10.18 1.29
N ALA A 21 -7.21 9.75 0.28
CA ALA A 21 -5.86 9.24 0.48
C ALA A 21 -4.93 10.29 1.11
N ASP A 22 -5.15 11.58 0.85
CA ASP A 22 -4.35 12.66 1.43
C ASP A 22 -4.51 12.78 2.96
N ARG A 23 -5.64 12.29 3.49
CA ARG A 23 -5.93 12.25 4.93
C ARG A 23 -5.36 11.00 5.60
N LEU A 24 -4.79 10.06 4.84
CA LEU A 24 -4.16 8.86 5.40
C LEU A 24 -2.82 9.23 6.02
N THR A 25 -2.67 8.87 7.29
CA THR A 25 -1.43 9.01 8.06
C THR A 25 -0.77 7.64 8.22
N PRO A 26 0.53 7.56 8.55
CA PRO A 26 1.19 6.27 8.82
C PRO A 26 0.49 5.42 9.89
N ASP A 27 -0.20 6.05 10.85
CA ASP A 27 -0.96 5.37 11.90
C ASP A 27 -2.37 4.91 11.42
N SER A 28 -2.81 5.38 10.25
CA SER A 28 -4.11 5.01 9.70
C SER A 28 -4.12 3.56 9.24
N ALA A 29 -5.07 2.80 9.78
CA ALA A 29 -5.34 1.44 9.34
C ALA A 29 -5.80 1.41 7.87
N ILE A 30 -5.40 0.37 7.13
CA ILE A 30 -5.85 0.10 5.77
C ILE A 30 -6.83 -1.08 5.81
N ALA A 31 -6.36 -2.24 6.25
CA ALA A 31 -7.19 -3.42 6.48
C ALA A 31 -8.26 -3.13 7.54
N GLY A 32 -9.52 -3.30 7.17
CA GLY A 32 -10.69 -3.10 8.06
C GLY A 32 -11.17 -1.65 8.21
N ALA A 33 -10.33 -0.65 7.91
CA ALA A 33 -10.73 0.76 7.95
C ALA A 33 -11.23 1.29 6.60
N LEU A 34 -10.72 0.72 5.50
CA LEU A 34 -11.13 1.07 4.14
C LEU A 34 -12.07 -0.03 3.61
N PRO A 35 -13.38 0.24 3.47
CA PRO A 35 -14.30 -0.74 2.89
C PRO A 35 -13.96 -1.09 1.43
N GLU A 36 -13.20 -0.25 0.74
CA GLU A 36 -12.66 -0.45 -0.60
C GLU A 36 -11.52 -1.50 -0.64
N PHE A 37 -10.92 -1.84 0.50
CA PHE A 37 -9.84 -2.81 0.59
C PHE A 37 -10.38 -4.25 0.49
N ASN A 38 -10.17 -4.86 -0.66
CA ASN A 38 -10.63 -6.17 -1.08
C ASN A 38 -9.43 -6.95 -1.64
N SER A 39 -9.49 -8.29 -1.62
CA SER A 39 -8.57 -9.18 -2.34
C SER A 39 -8.23 -8.71 -3.78
N LEU A 40 -9.19 -8.16 -4.53
CA LEU A 40 -8.95 -7.59 -5.87
C LEU A 40 -8.12 -6.30 -5.84
N THR A 41 -8.31 -5.45 -4.82
CA THR A 41 -7.55 -4.21 -4.67
C THR A 41 -6.14 -4.44 -4.17
N VAL A 42 -5.90 -5.53 -3.44
CA VAL A 42 -4.55 -5.99 -3.07
C VAL A 42 -3.73 -6.34 -4.31
N VAL A 43 -4.32 -7.08 -5.26
CA VAL A 43 -3.64 -7.43 -6.52
C VAL A 43 -3.26 -6.16 -7.30
N GLY A 44 -4.17 -5.18 -7.39
CA GLY A 44 -3.88 -3.90 -8.06
C GLY A 44 -2.83 -3.04 -7.35
N LEU A 45 -2.83 -3.04 -6.00
CA LEU A 45 -1.79 -2.39 -5.19
C LEU A 45 -0.42 -2.98 -5.50
N ILE A 46 -0.35 -4.30 -5.59
CA ILE A 46 0.91 -5.00 -5.77
C ILE A 46 1.41 -4.84 -7.19
N ALA A 47 0.54 -4.99 -8.19
CA ALA A 47 0.91 -4.72 -9.58
C ALA A 47 1.48 -3.28 -9.73
N GLY A 48 0.81 -2.28 -9.15
CA GLY A 48 1.31 -0.90 -9.18
C GLY A 48 2.62 -0.72 -8.42
N LEU A 49 2.79 -1.42 -7.31
CA LEU A 49 4.00 -1.42 -6.48
C LEU A 49 5.18 -2.00 -7.26
N GLU A 50 5.00 -3.18 -7.86
CA GLU A 50 5.98 -3.85 -8.70
C GLU A 50 6.37 -2.99 -9.91
N GLU A 51 5.40 -2.32 -10.56
CA GLU A 51 5.69 -1.38 -11.65
C GLU A 51 6.46 -0.13 -11.19
N GLN A 52 6.11 0.44 -10.03
CA GLN A 52 6.77 1.64 -9.50
C GLN A 52 8.19 1.37 -9.03
N LEU A 53 8.40 0.23 -8.36
CA LEU A 53 9.69 -0.13 -7.75
C LEU A 53 10.56 -0.99 -8.66
N GLY A 54 9.97 -1.61 -9.68
CA GLY A 54 10.65 -2.61 -10.51
C GLY A 54 11.05 -3.85 -9.72
N CYS A 55 10.34 -4.15 -8.62
CA CYS A 55 10.59 -5.33 -7.79
C CYS A 55 9.51 -6.39 -8.01
N GLU A 56 9.81 -7.64 -7.67
CA GLU A 56 8.82 -8.72 -7.58
C GLU A 56 8.36 -8.86 -6.12
N VAL A 57 7.06 -8.99 -5.91
CA VAL A 57 6.45 -9.23 -4.59
C VAL A 57 5.79 -10.59 -4.58
N SER A 58 6.36 -11.50 -3.81
CA SER A 58 5.83 -12.87 -3.68
C SER A 58 4.60 -12.91 -2.77
N ASP A 59 3.64 -13.79 -3.06
CA ASP A 59 2.45 -14.04 -2.22
C ASP A 59 2.77 -14.30 -0.73
N GLU A 60 3.93 -14.88 -0.44
CA GLU A 60 4.40 -15.10 0.93
C GLU A 60 4.77 -13.81 1.69
N GLU A 61 5.16 -12.76 0.98
CA GLU A 61 5.38 -11.43 1.56
C GLU A 61 4.06 -10.66 1.75
N ILE A 62 3.04 -11.02 0.95
CA ILE A 62 1.69 -10.45 1.00
C ILE A 62 0.96 -10.95 2.25
N THR A 63 1.20 -10.28 3.37
CA THR A 63 0.55 -10.59 4.65
C THR A 63 -0.44 -9.52 5.08
N GLU A 64 -1.43 -9.88 5.89
CA GLU A 64 -2.36 -8.89 6.46
C GLU A 64 -1.64 -7.84 7.33
N ASP A 65 -0.41 -8.11 7.79
CA ASP A 65 0.37 -7.20 8.61
C ASP A 65 0.93 -6.01 7.81
N ILE A 66 1.42 -6.24 6.59
CA ILE A 66 1.84 -5.14 5.69
C ILE A 66 0.67 -4.25 5.28
N PHE A 67 -0.55 -4.79 5.22
CA PHE A 67 -1.76 -4.01 4.98
C PHE A 67 -2.48 -3.57 6.25
N ARG A 68 -1.90 -3.76 7.43
CA ARG A 68 -2.53 -3.33 8.68
C ARG A 68 -2.66 -1.80 8.72
N THR A 69 -1.58 -1.09 8.39
CA THR A 69 -1.52 0.38 8.40
C THR A 69 -0.74 0.92 7.21
N LEU A 70 -0.91 2.20 6.91
CA LEU A 70 -0.09 2.90 5.92
C LEU A 70 1.40 2.84 6.29
N GLY A 71 1.74 2.91 7.58
CA GLY A 71 3.11 2.79 8.07
C GLY A 71 3.71 1.42 7.79
N SER A 72 2.97 0.34 8.04
CA SER A 72 3.42 -1.03 7.72
C SER A 72 3.69 -1.21 6.23
N PHE A 73 2.78 -0.70 5.37
CA PHE A 73 2.94 -0.79 3.92
C PHE A 73 4.13 0.06 3.42
N ALA A 74 4.32 1.25 4.00
CA ALA A 74 5.48 2.09 3.72
C ALA A 74 6.79 1.41 4.14
N GLN A 75 6.83 0.77 5.30
CA GLN A 75 8.01 0.04 5.77
C GLN A 75 8.36 -1.13 4.82
N PHE A 76 7.34 -1.79 4.27
CA PHE A 76 7.55 -2.82 3.26
C PHE A 76 8.16 -2.26 1.98
N ILE A 77 7.64 -1.12 1.47
CA ILE A 77 8.23 -0.39 0.34
C ILE A 77 9.68 -0.04 0.61
N GLU A 78 9.95 0.53 1.79
CA GLU A 78 11.30 0.90 2.20
C GLU A 78 12.26 -0.29 2.22
N THR A 79 11.79 -1.44 2.68
CA THR A 79 12.55 -2.69 2.67
C THR A 79 12.87 -3.16 1.25
N LYS A 80 11.97 -2.94 0.28
CA LYS A 80 12.19 -3.27 -1.14
C LYS A 80 13.09 -2.25 -1.85
N MET A 81 13.13 -1.01 -1.38
CA MET A 81 13.98 0.06 -1.93
C MET A 81 15.41 0.06 -1.40
N ALA A 82 15.66 -0.58 -0.25
CA ALA A 82 16.95 -0.67 0.41
C ALA A 82 17.86 -1.73 -0.22
#